data_AF-A0A915MF82-F1
#
_entry.id   AF-A0A915MF82-F1
#
_cell.length_a   1.000
_cell.length_b   1.000
_cell.length_c   1.000
_cell.angle_alpha   90.00
_cell.angle_beta   90.00
_cell.angle_gamma   90.00
#
_symmetry.space_group_name_H-M   'P 1'
#
loop_
_entity.id
_entity.type
_entity.pdbx_description
1 polymer ?
#
loop_
_entity_poly.entity_id
_entity_poly.type
_entity_poly.pdbx_seq_one_letter_code
_entity_poly.pdbx_strand_id
1 'polypeptide(L)'
;MPSIIWQIGLYRKVEGTEGVECKLCLENGKKKTTLSTKNSATSNLIAHLKSSHKETEFFEKYCSLDNLNKKDQTGPMDKHLRINASGGNSSMDKKVINWIASTQQSFLLHDESYYRKRALPSAYLLVKNKIKKEFEDCPKLSFTTDIWSNGIVFYV
;
A
#
# COMPACT_ATOMS: atom_id res chain seq x y z
N MET A 1 19.21 -6.96 20.07
CA MET A 1 19.84 -6.03 19.11
C MET A 1 19.37 -4.61 19.43
N PRO A 2 20.26 -3.65 19.73
CA PRO A 2 19.87 -2.26 19.94
C PRO A 2 19.30 -1.67 18.64
N SER A 3 18.20 -0.93 18.72
CA SER A 3 17.52 -0.32 17.56
C SER A 3 18.48 0.54 16.72
N ILE A 4 18.37 0.46 15.38
CA ILE A 4 19.25 1.11 14.40
C ILE A 4 19.41 2.61 14.67
N ILE A 5 18.36 3.27 15.16
CA ILE A 5 18.37 4.71 15.46
C ILE A 5 19.41 5.11 16.53
N TRP A 6 19.82 4.18 17.39
CA TRP A 6 20.87 4.41 18.38
C TRP A 6 22.26 4.19 17.79
N GLN A 7 22.38 3.32 16.78
CA GLN A 7 23.64 2.97 16.14
C GLN A 7 24.19 4.08 15.23
N ILE A 8 23.32 4.97 14.73
CA ILE A 8 23.76 6.13 13.93
C ILE A 8 24.51 7.17 14.76
N GLY A 9 24.35 7.17 16.10
CA GLY A 9 25.10 8.05 17.00
C GLY A 9 24.66 9.52 17.04
N LEU A 10 23.54 9.85 16.40
CA LEU A 10 22.95 11.20 16.40
C LEU A 10 22.26 11.57 17.73
N TYR A 11 21.65 10.57 18.38
CA TYR A 11 20.87 10.74 19.59
C TYR A 11 21.62 10.29 20.83
N ARG A 12 21.49 11.05 21.92
CA ARG A 12 22.00 10.69 23.25
C ARG A 12 20.88 10.77 24.27
N LYS A 13 20.82 9.82 25.20
CA LYS A 13 19.91 9.90 26.36
C LYS A 13 20.47 10.89 27.37
N VAL A 14 19.62 11.75 27.90
CA VAL A 14 20.00 12.70 28.95
C VAL A 14 19.92 11.98 30.29
N GLU A 15 21.03 11.94 31.02
CA GLU A 15 21.08 11.32 32.34
C GLU A 15 20.13 12.03 33.31
N GLY A 16 19.34 11.26 34.05
CA GLY A 16 18.36 11.78 35.03
C GLY A 16 16.99 12.19 34.46
N THR A 17 16.73 12.03 33.16
CA THR A 17 15.40 12.27 32.55
C THR A 17 15.05 11.22 31.50
N GLU A 18 13.76 11.12 31.12
CA GLU A 18 13.32 10.34 29.95
C GLU A 18 13.56 11.06 28.61
N GLY A 19 14.44 12.07 28.61
CA GLY A 19 14.74 12.92 27.47
C GLY A 19 15.82 12.35 26.56
N VAL A 20 15.67 12.60 25.26
CA VAL A 20 16.69 12.30 24.24
C VAL A 20 17.08 13.58 23.53
N GLU A 21 18.39 13.81 23.40
CA GLU A 21 18.97 14.96 22.72
C GLU A 21 19.50 14.60 21.33
N CYS A 22 19.31 15.51 20.37
CA CYS A 22 19.89 15.44 19.02
C CYS A 22 21.16 16.31 18.96
N LYS A 23 22.31 15.70 18.64
CA LYS A 23 23.61 16.41 18.56
C LYS A 23 23.62 17.53 17.53
N LEU A 24 23.10 17.29 16.33
CA LEU A 24 23.09 18.30 15.27
C LEU A 24 22.18 19.49 15.58
N CYS A 25 21.05 19.27 16.25
CA CYS A 25 20.20 20.37 16.67
C CYS A 25 20.88 21.21 17.77
N LEU A 26 21.62 20.56 18.67
CA LEU A 26 22.40 21.23 19.70
C LEU A 26 23.52 22.08 19.09
N GLU A 27 24.27 21.55 18.12
CA GLU A 27 25.34 22.26 17.40
C GLU A 27 24.81 23.46 16.60
N ASN A 28 23.61 23.33 16.02
CA ASN A 28 22.96 24.42 15.27
C ASN A 28 22.28 25.47 16.18
N GLY A 29 22.54 25.46 17.49
CA GLY A 29 21.98 26.43 18.44
C GLY A 29 20.46 26.33 18.63
N LYS A 30 19.81 25.28 18.09
CA LYS A 30 18.38 25.04 18.32
C LYS A 30 18.24 24.52 19.75
N LYS A 31 17.57 25.31 20.61
CA LYS A 31 17.36 24.99 22.03
C LYS A 31 17.04 23.50 22.23
N LYS A 32 17.86 22.87 23.08
CA LYS A 32 17.74 21.54 23.71
C LYS A 32 16.55 20.73 23.20
N THR A 33 16.68 20.15 22.00
CA THR A 33 15.62 19.35 21.38
C THR A 33 15.48 18.07 22.19
N THR A 34 14.63 18.13 23.22
CA THR A 34 14.37 17.02 24.13
C THR A 34 13.22 16.23 23.54
N LEU A 35 13.54 15.18 22.80
CA LEU A 35 12.56 14.24 22.29
C LEU A 35 12.17 13.32 23.44
N SER A 36 10.90 13.32 23.81
CA SER A 36 10.37 12.37 24.79
C SER A 36 10.16 11.02 24.12
N THR A 37 10.77 9.98 24.67
CA THR A 37 10.47 8.59 24.32
C THR A 37 9.54 8.02 25.37
N LYS A 38 8.26 8.40 25.38
CA LYS A 38 7.25 7.66 26.15
C LYS A 38 7.32 6.19 25.70
N ASN A 39 7.54 5.28 26.65
CA ASN A 39 7.56 3.82 26.45
C ASN A 39 8.70 3.29 25.57
N SER A 40 9.88 3.91 25.57
CA SER A 40 11.04 3.44 24.78
C SER A 40 10.83 3.43 23.25
N ALA A 41 9.78 4.07 22.75
CA ALA A 41 9.46 4.08 21.33
C ALA A 41 10.43 4.97 20.54
N THR A 42 11.08 4.40 19.53
CA THR A 42 12.04 5.10 18.65
C THR A 42 11.39 5.88 17.52
N SER A 43 10.06 5.79 17.36
CA SER A 43 9.31 6.41 16.26
C SER A 43 9.49 7.92 16.20
N ASN A 44 9.52 8.60 17.35
CA ASN A 44 9.72 10.05 17.44
C ASN A 44 11.11 10.47 16.96
N LEU A 45 12.13 9.66 17.26
CA LEU A 45 13.51 9.90 16.82
C LEU A 45 13.64 9.70 15.31
N ILE A 46 12.98 8.68 14.75
CA ILE A 46 12.98 8.45 13.30
C ILE A 46 12.23 9.58 12.57
N ALA A 47 11.11 10.04 13.12
CA ALA A 47 10.35 11.16 12.56
C ALA A 47 11.19 12.43 12.54
N HIS A 48 11.85 12.76 13.66
CA HIS A 48 12.74 13.91 13.74
C HIS A 48 13.90 13.83 12.74
N LEU A 49 14.54 12.67 12.61
CA LEU A 49 15.63 12.46 11.64
C LEU A 49 15.15 12.74 10.21
N LYS A 50 13.97 12.23 9.83
CA LYS A 50 13.39 12.39 8.49
C LYS A 50 12.97 13.82 8.17
N SER A 51 12.48 14.56 9.17
CA SER A 51 11.99 15.93 8.96
C SER A 51 13.12 16.96 9.01
N SER A 52 14.07 16.79 9.93
CA SER A 52 15.01 17.85 10.30
C SER A 52 16.43 17.61 9.81
N HIS A 53 16.78 16.36 9.45
CA HIS A 53 18.15 15.95 9.14
C HIS A 53 18.25 15.07 7.89
N LYS A 54 17.29 15.21 6.95
CA LYS A 54 17.20 14.39 5.74
C LYS A 54 18.45 14.45 4.84
N GLU A 55 19.17 15.56 4.86
CA GLU A 55 20.34 15.79 4.00
C GLU A 55 21.67 15.59 4.75
N THR A 56 21.62 14.98 5.93
CA THR A 56 22.82 14.76 6.76
C THR A 56 23.37 13.35 6.60
N GLU A 57 24.66 13.20 6.86
CA GLU A 57 25.37 11.92 6.86
C GLU A 57 24.69 10.87 7.78
N PHE A 58 24.06 11.34 8.86
CA PHE A 58 23.33 10.48 9.79
C PHE A 58 22.07 9.86 9.18
N PHE A 59 21.37 10.58 8.29
CA PHE A 59 20.20 10.04 7.59
C PHE A 59 20.61 9.03 6.52
N GLU A 60 21.69 9.32 5.80
CA GLU A 60 22.26 8.36 4.84
C GLU A 60 22.69 7.07 5.55
N LYS A 61 23.43 7.19 6.67
CA LYS A 61 23.84 6.06 7.50
C LYS A 61 22.64 5.27 8.04
N TYR A 62 21.57 5.95 8.48
CA TYR A 62 20.33 5.30 8.90
C TYR A 62 19.71 4.49 7.76
N CYS A 63 19.61 5.07 6.57
CA CYS A 63 19.05 4.39 5.39
C CYS A 63 19.88 3.16 5.02
N SER A 64 21.21 3.26 5.05
CA SER A 64 22.11 2.14 4.78
C SER A 64 21.92 0.98 5.76
N LEU A 65 21.84 1.27 7.06
CA LEU A 65 21.62 0.24 8.09
C LEU A 65 20.20 -0.36 8.03
N ASP A 66 19.17 0.45 7.75
CA ASP A 66 17.79 -0.01 7.57
C ASP A 66 17.65 -0.91 6.33
N ASN A 67 18.36 -0.57 5.25
CA ASN A 67 18.41 -1.38 4.04
C ASN A 67 19.18 -2.70 4.24
N LEU A 68 20.28 -2.70 5.00
CA LEU A 68 21.02 -3.93 5.34
C LEU A 68 20.17 -4.86 6.22
N ASN A 69 19.50 -4.32 7.24
CA ASN A 69 18.62 -5.12 8.10
C ASN A 69 17.41 -5.68 7.33
N LYS A 70 16.92 -4.96 6.30
CA LYS A 70 15.89 -5.48 5.39
C LYS A 70 16.42 -6.56 4.44
N LYS A 71 17.66 -6.44 3.96
CA LYS A 71 18.31 -7.44 3.09
C LYS A 71 18.61 -8.74 3.83
N ASP A 72 18.96 -8.67 5.12
CA ASP A 72 19.15 -9.87 5.94
C ASP A 72 17.82 -10.58 6.31
N GLN A 73 16.68 -9.91 6.12
CA GLN A 73 15.35 -10.48 6.36
C GLN A 73 14.56 -10.78 5.08
N THR A 74 15.03 -10.33 3.90
CA THR A 74 14.39 -10.61 2.61
C THR A 74 15.42 -10.56 1.48
N GLY A 75 15.45 -11.63 0.67
CA GLY A 75 16.05 -11.64 -0.67
C GLY A 75 15.50 -10.55 -1.59
N PRO A 76 16.02 -10.46 -2.83
CA PRO A 76 16.18 -9.22 -3.59
C PRO A 76 14.88 -8.43 -3.78
N MET A 77 14.94 -7.16 -3.38
CA MET A 77 13.89 -6.15 -3.52
C MET A 77 13.67 -5.77 -4.98
N ASP A 78 12.40 -5.59 -5.34
CA ASP A 78 12.03 -4.70 -6.43
C ASP A 78 11.10 -3.57 -5.96
N LYS A 79 11.24 -2.42 -6.61
CA LYS A 79 10.82 -1.08 -6.15
C LYS A 79 9.29 -0.96 -6.01
N HIS A 80 8.77 -1.08 -4.79
CA HIS A 80 7.36 -0.79 -4.50
C HIS A 80 7.08 0.72 -4.46
N LEU A 81 6.23 1.19 -5.40
CA LEU A 81 5.46 2.42 -5.25
C LEU A 81 4.73 2.41 -3.90
N ARG A 82 4.97 3.43 -3.08
CA ARG A 82 4.15 3.72 -1.90
C ARG A 82 2.82 4.30 -2.35
N ILE A 83 1.78 3.48 -2.35
CA ILE A 83 0.40 3.96 -2.42
C ILE A 83 -0.04 4.26 -0.98
N ASN A 84 -0.08 5.55 -0.62
CA ASN A 84 -0.71 6.00 0.61
C ASN A 84 -2.23 5.92 0.44
N ALA A 85 -2.82 4.73 0.61
CA ALA A 85 -4.27 4.59 0.69
C ALA A 85 -4.71 4.66 2.15
N SER A 86 -5.27 5.80 2.55
CA SER A 86 -6.01 5.98 3.80
C SER A 86 -7.39 5.32 3.67
N GLY A 87 -7.43 4.00 3.72
CA GLY A 87 -8.67 3.22 3.67
C GLY A 87 -8.47 1.91 4.41
N GLY A 88 -9.26 1.66 5.45
CA GLY A 88 -9.17 0.44 6.24
C GLY A 88 -9.63 -0.76 5.44
N ASN A 89 -8.72 -1.43 4.75
CA ASN A 89 -9.00 -2.67 4.04
C ASN A 89 -9.50 -3.73 5.04
N SER A 90 -10.55 -4.47 4.65
CA SER A 90 -11.12 -5.54 5.46
C SER A 90 -10.08 -6.65 5.68
N SER A 91 -10.30 -7.50 6.69
CA SER A 91 -9.40 -8.64 6.94
C SER A 91 -9.29 -9.58 5.74
N MET A 92 -10.32 -9.64 4.88
CA MET A 92 -10.32 -10.45 3.67
C MET A 92 -9.40 -9.84 2.61
N ASP A 93 -9.50 -8.52 2.41
CA ASP A 93 -8.67 -7.78 1.46
C ASP A 93 -7.18 -7.92 1.78
N LYS A 94 -6.82 -7.88 3.07
CA LYS A 94 -5.44 -8.09 3.52
C LYS A 94 -4.91 -9.49 3.19
N LYS A 95 -5.75 -10.52 3.32
CA LYS A 95 -5.38 -11.91 2.97
C LYS A 95 -5.21 -12.08 1.46
N VAL A 96 -6.11 -11.50 0.68
CA VAL A 96 -6.04 -11.50 -0.79
C VAL A 96 -4.79 -10.75 -1.26
N ILE A 97 -4.51 -9.56 -0.73
CA ILE A 97 -3.30 -8.78 -1.06
C ILE A 97 -2.03 -9.53 -0.68
N ASN A 98 -1.96 -10.15 0.51
CA ASN A 98 -0.80 -10.95 0.90
C ASN A 98 -0.63 -12.18 0.01
N TRP A 99 -1.72 -12.86 -0.35
CA TRP A 99 -1.67 -14.00 -1.26
C TRP A 99 -1.15 -13.58 -2.64
N ILE A 100 -1.69 -12.49 -3.20
CA ILE A 100 -1.25 -11.85 -4.45
C ILE A 100 0.24 -11.44 -4.39
N ALA A 101 0.68 -10.87 -3.27
CA ALA A 101 2.07 -10.46 -3.10
C ALA A 101 3.03 -11.67 -2.96
N SER A 102 2.54 -12.78 -2.39
CA SER A 102 3.33 -13.99 -2.15
C SER A 102 3.52 -14.88 -3.38
N THR A 103 2.68 -14.74 -4.41
CA THR A 103 2.70 -15.63 -5.57
C THR A 103 3.80 -15.35 -6.60
N GLN A 104 4.67 -14.34 -6.40
CA GLN A 104 5.77 -13.95 -7.33
C GLN A 104 5.36 -13.85 -8.80
N GLN A 105 4.07 -13.77 -9.09
CA GLN A 105 3.56 -13.75 -10.43
C GLN A 105 3.43 -12.28 -10.81
N SER A 106 4.23 -11.84 -11.78
CA SER A 106 4.04 -10.53 -12.36
C SER A 106 2.64 -10.49 -12.96
N PHE A 107 1.75 -9.71 -12.34
CA PHE A 107 0.47 -9.42 -12.96
C PHE A 107 0.79 -8.59 -14.19
N LEU A 108 0.74 -9.23 -15.35
CA LEU A 108 0.56 -8.56 -16.64
C LEU A 108 -0.84 -7.94 -16.63
N LEU A 109 -1.03 -6.93 -15.79
CA LEU A 109 -2.18 -6.05 -15.83
C LEU A 109 -2.04 -5.26 -17.12
N HIS A 110 -2.79 -5.70 -18.12
CA HIS A 110 -2.90 -4.97 -19.36
C HIS A 110 -3.61 -3.63 -19.15
N ASP A 111 -3.51 -2.74 -20.11
CA ASP A 111 -4.15 -1.43 -20.06
C ASP A 111 -5.69 -1.53 -20.19
N GLU A 112 -6.38 -0.43 -19.90
CA GLU A 112 -7.84 -0.33 -20.04
C GLU A 112 -8.30 -0.70 -21.46
N SER A 113 -7.52 -0.30 -22.48
CA SER A 113 -7.78 -0.58 -23.89
C SER A 113 -7.86 -2.09 -24.17
N TYR A 114 -6.94 -2.88 -23.63
CA TYR A 114 -6.95 -4.34 -23.74
C TYR A 114 -8.24 -4.94 -23.15
N TYR A 115 -8.63 -4.52 -21.95
CA TYR A 115 -9.83 -5.07 -21.32
C TYR A 115 -11.09 -4.69 -22.10
N ARG A 116 -11.18 -3.44 -22.56
CA ARG A 116 -12.34 -2.92 -23.28
C ARG A 116 -12.49 -3.52 -24.67
N LYS A 117 -11.39 -3.66 -25.41
CA LYS A 117 -11.41 -4.10 -26.81
C LYS A 117 -11.25 -5.60 -26.99
N ARG A 118 -10.67 -6.31 -26.00
CA ARG A 118 -10.29 -7.71 -26.15
C ARG A 118 -10.89 -8.59 -25.08
N ALA A 119 -10.63 -8.32 -23.80
CA ALA A 119 -11.07 -9.21 -22.72
C ALA A 119 -12.60 -9.24 -22.58
N LEU A 120 -13.25 -8.08 -22.52
CA LEU A 120 -14.71 -7.98 -22.36
C LEU A 120 -15.47 -8.60 -23.54
N PRO A 121 -15.15 -8.28 -24.83
CA PRO A 121 -15.80 -8.94 -25.95
C PRO A 121 -15.61 -10.46 -25.96
N SER A 122 -14.41 -10.93 -25.60
CA SER A 122 -14.11 -12.37 -25.53
C SER A 122 -14.91 -13.07 -24.44
N ALA A 123 -14.97 -12.49 -23.24
CA ALA A 123 -15.76 -13.00 -22.13
C ALA A 123 -17.25 -13.02 -22.47
N TYR A 124 -17.77 -11.96 -23.07
CA TYR A 124 -19.15 -11.90 -23.56
C TYR A 124 -19.45 -13.02 -24.56
N LEU A 125 -18.58 -13.23 -25.55
CA LEU A 125 -18.75 -14.31 -26.53
C LEU A 125 -18.78 -15.70 -25.88
N LEU A 126 -17.89 -15.95 -24.92
CA LEU A 126 -17.88 -17.21 -24.18
C LEU A 126 -19.20 -17.46 -23.44
N VAL A 127 -19.68 -16.46 -22.70
CA VAL A 127 -20.94 -16.56 -21.95
C VAL A 127 -22.12 -16.72 -22.91
N LYS A 128 -22.17 -15.92 -23.98
CA LYS A 128 -23.21 -16.00 -25.01
C LYS A 128 -23.27 -17.38 -25.65
N ASN A 129 -22.13 -17.96 -26.01
CA ASN A 129 -22.07 -19.28 -26.62
C ASN A 129 -22.51 -20.37 -25.64
N LYS A 130 -22.13 -20.26 -24.36
CA LYS A 130 -22.57 -21.19 -23.32
C LYS A 130 -24.09 -21.14 -23.14
N ILE A 131 -24.66 -19.95 -22.99
CA ILE A 131 -26.11 -19.75 -22.88
C ILE A 131 -26.82 -20.28 -24.12
N LYS A 132 -26.30 -20.00 -25.32
CA LYS A 132 -26.89 -20.49 -26.57
C LYS A 132 -26.94 -22.02 -26.63
N LYS A 133 -25.87 -22.69 -26.19
CA LYS A 133 -25.84 -24.15 -26.12
C LYS A 133 -26.87 -24.69 -25.13
N GLU A 134 -26.92 -24.12 -23.92
CA GLU A 134 -27.92 -24.49 -22.91
C GLU A 134 -29.36 -24.25 -23.40
N PHE A 135 -29.56 -23.24 -24.25
CA PHE A 135 -30.83 -22.91 -24.87
C PHE A 135 -31.26 -23.93 -25.94
N GLU A 136 -30.31 -24.39 -26.77
CA GLU A 136 -30.54 -25.43 -27.79
C GLU A 136 -30.91 -26.79 -27.14
N ASP A 137 -30.34 -27.08 -25.97
CA ASP A 137 -30.62 -28.31 -25.19
C ASP A 137 -31.92 -28.23 -24.37
N CYS A 138 -32.64 -27.09 -24.38
CA CYS A 138 -33.81 -26.86 -23.53
C CYS A 138 -35.14 -27.11 -24.27
N PRO A 139 -35.94 -28.14 -23.87
CA PRO A 139 -37.14 -28.54 -24.60
C PRO A 139 -38.32 -27.57 -24.45
N LYS A 140 -38.28 -26.67 -23.45
CA LYS A 140 -39.34 -25.69 -23.21
C LYS A 140 -38.74 -24.37 -22.74
N LEU A 141 -39.04 -23.32 -23.48
CA LEU A 141 -38.62 -21.96 -23.19
C LEU A 141 -39.84 -21.10 -22.85
N SER A 142 -39.68 -20.26 -21.84
CA SER A 142 -40.67 -19.27 -21.46
C SER A 142 -39.97 -17.94 -21.27
N PHE A 143 -40.54 -16.88 -21.86
CA PHE A 143 -40.04 -15.52 -21.72
C PHE A 143 -41.07 -14.70 -20.98
N THR A 144 -40.62 -13.93 -20.01
CA THR A 144 -41.40 -12.84 -19.43
C THR A 144 -41.06 -11.59 -20.22
N THR A 145 -42.07 -10.95 -20.81
CA THR A 145 -41.90 -9.63 -21.43
C THR A 145 -42.52 -8.61 -20.49
N ASP A 146 -41.66 -7.82 -19.87
CA ASP A 146 -42.12 -6.69 -19.09
C ASP A 146 -42.34 -5.49 -20.01
N ILE A 147 -43.54 -4.93 -19.99
CA ILE A 147 -43.90 -3.72 -20.73
C ILE A 147 -44.18 -2.63 -19.71
N TRP A 148 -43.41 -1.55 -19.77
CA TRP A 148 -43.64 -0.32 -19.01
C TRP A 148 -43.66 0.87 -19.95
N SER A 149 -44.61 1.78 -19.75
CA SER A 149 -44.68 3.05 -20.48
C SER A 149 -44.03 4.15 -19.63
N ASN A 150 -43.02 4.82 -20.19
CA ASN A 150 -42.52 6.07 -19.63
C ASN A 150 -43.43 7.21 -20.09
N GLY A 151 -44.61 7.31 -19.48
CA GLY A 151 -45.50 8.47 -19.56
C GLY A 151 -45.61 9.16 -20.93
N ILE A 152 -46.16 8.47 -21.93
CA ILE A 152 -46.70 9.17 -23.11
C ILE A 152 -48.11 9.61 -22.74
N VAL A 153 -48.26 10.91 -22.44
CA VAL A 153 -49.58 11.55 -22.36
C VAL A 153 -50.09 11.68 -23.80
N PHE A 154 -51.08 10.87 -24.15
CA PHE A 154 -51.84 11.08 -25.37
C PHE A 154 -52.73 12.30 -25.17
N TYR A 155 -52.41 13.41 -25.85
CA TYR A 155 -53.37 14.50 -26.03
C TYR A 155 -54.35 14.07 -27.12
N VAL A 156 -55.61 13.92 -26.74
CA VAL A 156 -56.77 13.76 -27.64
C VAL A 156 -57.29 15.15 -28.01
#